data_AF-A0A8J3CKS0-F1
#
_entry.id   AF-A0A8J3CKS0-F1
#
_cell.length_a   1.000
_cell.length_b   1.000
_cell.length_c   1.000
_cell.angle_alpha   90.00
_cell.angle_beta   90.00
_cell.angle_gamma   90.00
#
_symmetry.space_group_name_H-M   'P 1'
#
loop_
_entity.id
_entity.type
_entity.pdbx_description
1 polymer ?
#
loop_
_entity_poly.entity_id
_entity_poly.type
_entity_poly.pdbx_seq_one_letter_code
_entity_poly.pdbx_strand_id
1 'polypeptide(L)'
;MNNFKITNLDISIAVKNAVKEQHKTVRACANAFNLRHSGEIKGKGWKKIDKDFVQRICSNQFSVVTPRVSNLCAFLKIDLGAQPTPERSVFTNEIAALDRVVQHNPDLEKTLRSLLLNVAEAFTLREAK
;
A
#
# COMPACT_ATOMS: atom_id res chain seq x y z
N MET A 1 5.49 -6.36 -16.16
CA MET A 1 5.60 -5.62 -14.88
C MET A 1 4.29 -4.89 -14.67
N ASN A 2 3.53 -5.21 -13.62
CA ASN A 2 2.25 -4.54 -13.37
C ASN A 2 2.53 -3.11 -12.89
N ASN A 3 2.22 -2.13 -13.75
CA ASN A 3 2.45 -0.71 -13.51
C ASN A 3 1.28 -0.14 -12.70
N PHE A 4 1.13 -0.58 -11.46
CA PHE A 4 0.12 -0.03 -10.55
C PHE A 4 0.52 1.40 -10.18
N LYS A 5 -0.39 2.37 -10.37
CA LYS A 5 -0.17 3.79 -10.02
C LYS A 5 -0.30 4.08 -8.51
N ILE A 6 -0.55 3.04 -7.73
CA ILE A 6 -0.88 3.05 -6.32
C ILE A 6 0.22 2.31 -5.53
N THR A 7 0.66 2.87 -4.40
CA THR A 7 1.73 2.28 -3.58
C THR A 7 1.21 1.14 -2.70
N ASN A 8 2.09 0.26 -2.20
CA ASN A 8 1.70 -0.77 -1.23
C ASN A 8 1.04 -0.16 0.03
N LEU A 9 1.49 1.03 0.44
CA LEU A 9 0.89 1.75 1.56
C LEU A 9 -0.55 2.18 1.27
N ASP A 10 -0.83 2.70 0.07
CA ASP A 10 -2.19 3.05 -0.33
C ASP A 10 -3.10 1.82 -0.36
N ILE A 11 -2.61 0.71 -0.90
CA ILE A 11 -3.34 -0.57 -0.90
C ILE A 11 -3.61 -0.99 0.55
N SER A 12 -2.63 -0.88 1.44
CA SER A 12 -2.77 -1.23 2.86
C SER A 12 -3.86 -0.40 3.54
N ILE A 13 -3.86 0.92 3.31
CA ILE A 13 -4.86 1.85 3.87
C ILE A 13 -6.24 1.54 3.30
N ALA A 14 -6.35 1.39 1.98
CA ALA A 14 -7.62 1.09 1.31
C ALA A 14 -8.21 -0.25 1.79
N VAL A 15 -7.39 -1.29 1.89
CA VAL A 15 -7.80 -2.61 2.40
C VAL A 15 -8.21 -2.51 3.86
N LYS A 16 -7.45 -1.81 4.70
CA LYS A 16 -7.77 -1.63 6.12
C LYS A 16 -9.12 -0.93 6.31
N ASN A 17 -9.39 0.12 5.54
CA ASN A 17 -10.65 0.84 5.56
C ASN A 17 -11.80 -0.04 5.08
N ALA A 18 -11.64 -0.71 3.93
CA ALA A 18 -12.66 -1.61 3.38
C ALA A 18 -12.99 -2.78 4.31
N VAL A 19 -11.99 -3.37 4.98
CA VAL A 19 -12.21 -4.42 5.99
C VAL A 19 -13.03 -3.90 7.16
N LYS A 20 -12.71 -2.70 7.66
CA LYS A 20 -13.43 -2.07 8.78
C LYS A 20 -14.89 -1.78 8.42
N GLU A 21 -15.15 -1.28 7.22
CA GLU A 21 -16.48 -0.89 6.75
C GLU A 21 -17.36 -2.09 6.37
N GLN A 22 -16.82 -3.04 5.59
CA GLN A 22 -17.62 -4.10 4.97
C GLN A 22 -17.70 -5.38 5.81
N HIS A 23 -16.65 -5.68 6.58
CA HIS A 23 -16.50 -6.99 7.23
C HIS A 23 -16.22 -6.93 8.73
N LYS A 24 -15.97 -5.74 9.30
CA LYS A 24 -15.63 -5.45 10.70
C LYS A 24 -14.31 -6.05 11.20
N THR A 25 -13.90 -7.23 10.73
CA THR A 25 -12.67 -7.92 11.16
C THR A 25 -11.93 -8.58 9.98
N VAL A 26 -10.60 -8.73 10.11
CA VAL A 26 -9.75 -9.43 9.12
C VAL A 26 -10.17 -10.89 8.92
N ARG A 27 -10.61 -11.58 9.99
CA ARG A 27 -11.08 -12.96 9.93
C ARG A 27 -12.39 -13.06 9.15
N ALA A 28 -13.33 -12.16 9.41
CA ALA A 28 -14.60 -12.11 8.67
C ALA A 28 -14.36 -11.81 7.18
N CYS A 29 -13.44 -10.90 6.86
CA CYS A 29 -13.05 -10.61 5.48
C CYS A 29 -12.46 -11.85 4.78
N ALA A 30 -11.52 -12.56 5.42
CA ALA A 30 -10.93 -13.78 4.85
C ALA A 30 -11.98 -14.87 4.60
N ASN A 31 -12.90 -15.07 5.55
CA ASN A 31 -13.98 -16.04 5.40
C ASN A 31 -14.95 -15.65 4.27
N ALA A 32 -15.35 -14.38 4.20
CA ALA A 32 -16.25 -13.87 3.16
C ALA A 32 -15.64 -14.01 1.76
N PHE A 33 -14.35 -13.70 1.61
CA PHE A 33 -13.61 -13.91 0.37
C PHE A 33 -13.63 -15.38 -0.06
N ASN A 34 -13.24 -16.28 0.84
CA ASN A 34 -13.15 -17.71 0.53
C ASN A 34 -14.51 -18.32 0.21
N LEU A 35 -15.57 -17.84 0.85
CA LEU A 35 -16.94 -18.26 0.58
C LEU A 35 -17.37 -17.83 -0.83
N ARG A 36 -17.18 -16.55 -1.15
CA ARG A 36 -17.56 -15.97 -2.44
C ARG A 36 -16.78 -16.58 -3.62
N HIS A 37 -15.51 -16.88 -3.42
CA HIS A 37 -14.63 -17.43 -4.45
C HIS A 37 -14.38 -18.94 -4.31
N SER A 38 -15.28 -19.65 -3.63
CA SER A 38 -15.13 -21.08 -3.36
C SER A 38 -15.04 -21.92 -4.65
N GLY A 39 -15.68 -21.48 -5.74
CA GLY A 39 -15.61 -22.10 -7.06
C GLY A 39 -14.24 -21.95 -7.71
N GLU A 40 -13.67 -20.74 -7.71
CA GLU A 40 -12.34 -20.46 -8.28
C GLU A 40 -11.22 -21.11 -7.47
N ILE A 41 -11.39 -21.20 -6.16
CA ILE A 41 -10.47 -21.90 -5.27
C ILE A 41 -10.42 -23.39 -5.59
N LYS A 42 -11.58 -24.02 -5.81
CA LYS A 42 -11.65 -25.46 -6.13
C LYS A 42 -11.31 -25.77 -7.59
N GLY A 43 -11.74 -24.93 -8.53
CA GLY A 43 -11.67 -25.22 -9.97
C GLY A 43 -10.53 -24.54 -10.71
N LYS A 44 -10.12 -23.33 -10.32
CA LYS A 44 -9.06 -22.54 -10.99
C LYS A 44 -7.75 -22.48 -10.20
N GLY A 45 -7.65 -23.25 -9.11
CA GLY A 45 -6.44 -23.33 -8.27
C GLY A 45 -6.13 -22.06 -7.48
N TRP A 46 -7.12 -21.19 -7.23
CA TRP A 46 -6.87 -20.01 -6.39
C TRP A 46 -6.50 -20.43 -4.97
N LYS A 47 -5.42 -19.84 -4.44
CA LYS A 47 -5.05 -20.06 -3.03
C LYS A 47 -6.05 -19.35 -2.12
N LYS A 48 -6.65 -20.09 -1.19
CA LYS A 48 -7.44 -19.53 -0.08
C LYS A 48 -6.67 -18.42 0.62
N ILE A 49 -7.37 -17.41 1.12
CA ILE A 49 -6.77 -16.41 2.00
C ILE A 49 -7.08 -16.73 3.46
N ASP A 50 -6.13 -16.48 4.34
CA ASP A 50 -6.31 -16.61 5.78
C ASP A 50 -6.32 -15.22 6.43
N LYS A 51 -6.63 -15.17 7.73
CA LYS A 51 -6.64 -13.91 8.48
C LYS A 51 -5.27 -13.22 8.47
N ASP A 52 -4.18 -14.00 8.44
CA ASP A 52 -2.81 -13.49 8.58
C ASP A 52 -2.36 -12.83 7.27
N PHE A 53 -2.81 -13.35 6.13
CA PHE A 53 -2.65 -12.73 4.83
C PHE A 53 -3.35 -11.38 4.76
N VAL A 54 -4.61 -11.30 5.21
CA VAL A 54 -5.34 -10.01 5.24
C VAL A 54 -4.66 -9.05 6.22
N GLN A 55 -4.25 -9.53 7.40
CA GLN A 55 -3.55 -8.72 8.39
C GLN A 55 -2.23 -8.17 7.84
N ARG A 56 -1.45 -8.99 7.15
CA ARG A 56 -0.19 -8.61 6.51
C ARG A 56 -0.38 -7.46 5.53
N ILE A 57 -1.47 -7.49 4.75
CA ILE A 57 -1.80 -6.41 3.82
C ILE A 57 -2.22 -5.15 4.59
N CYS A 58 -3.10 -5.27 5.60
CA CYS A 58 -3.49 -4.14 6.44
C CYS A 58 -2.31 -3.46 7.17
N SER A 59 -1.26 -4.23 7.47
CA SER A 59 -0.04 -3.77 8.15
C SER A 59 1.10 -3.38 7.19
N ASN A 60 0.84 -3.28 5.88
CA ASN A 60 1.86 -2.95 4.86
C ASN A 60 3.09 -3.88 4.87
N GLN A 61 2.92 -5.13 5.29
CA GLN A 61 3.98 -6.14 5.37
C GLN A 61 4.04 -7.01 4.10
N PHE A 62 3.87 -6.40 2.93
CA PHE A 62 4.01 -7.08 1.64
C PHE A 62 4.78 -6.21 0.64
N SER A 63 5.62 -6.85 -0.17
CA SER A 63 6.53 -6.16 -1.07
C SER A 63 5.98 -6.01 -2.50
N VAL A 64 5.20 -6.98 -2.96
CA VAL A 64 4.72 -7.04 -4.34
C VAL A 64 3.22 -7.31 -4.39
N VAL A 65 2.52 -6.59 -5.27
CA VAL A 65 1.12 -6.83 -5.62
C VAL A 65 1.03 -8.11 -6.45
N THR A 66 0.89 -9.25 -5.75
CA THR A 66 0.68 -10.56 -6.38
C THR A 66 -0.77 -10.70 -6.88
N PRO A 67 -1.08 -11.65 -7.78
CA PRO A 67 -2.46 -11.93 -8.18
C PRO A 67 -3.41 -12.17 -6.99
N ARG A 68 -2.91 -12.75 -5.89
CA ARG A 68 -3.68 -12.96 -4.66
C ARG A 68 -4.04 -11.65 -3.97
N VAL A 69 -3.15 -10.66 -3.99
CA VAL A 69 -3.41 -9.29 -3.50
C VAL A 69 -4.42 -8.60 -4.42
N SER A 70 -4.21 -8.67 -5.74
CA SER A 70 -5.15 -8.10 -6.72
C SER A 70 -6.56 -8.67 -6.61
N ASN A 71 -6.70 -9.98 -6.41
CA ASN A 71 -8.00 -10.61 -6.20
C ASN A 71 -8.68 -10.13 -4.92
N LEU A 72 -7.92 -9.94 -3.83
CA LEU A 72 -8.47 -9.37 -2.59
C LEU A 72 -8.93 -7.92 -2.80
N CYS A 73 -8.12 -7.10 -3.49
CA CYS A 73 -8.48 -5.72 -3.80
C CYS A 73 -9.76 -5.67 -4.67
N ALA A 74 -9.85 -6.51 -5.71
CA ALA A 74 -11.04 -6.61 -6.54
C ALA A 74 -12.28 -7.04 -5.74
N PHE A 75 -12.13 -8.01 -4.82
CA PHE A 75 -13.19 -8.43 -3.91
C PHE A 75 -13.71 -7.29 -3.03
N LEU A 76 -12.79 -6.45 -2.52
CA LEU A 76 -13.09 -5.28 -1.69
C LEU A 76 -13.51 -4.03 -2.49
N LYS A 77 -13.58 -4.14 -3.83
CA LYS A 77 -13.87 -3.04 -4.76
C LYS A 77 -12.85 -1.90 -4.71
N ILE A 78 -11.58 -2.23 -4.49
CA ILE A 78 -10.46 -1.30 -4.52
C ILE A 78 -9.89 -1.28 -5.93
N ASP A 79 -9.95 -0.12 -6.58
CA ASP A 79 -9.37 0.09 -7.90
C ASP A 79 -7.86 0.32 -7.81
N LEU A 80 -7.09 -0.65 -8.29
CA LEU A 80 -5.62 -0.58 -8.32
C LEU A 80 -5.09 0.29 -9.49
N GLY A 81 -5.96 0.69 -10.42
CA GLY A 81 -5.65 1.62 -11.51
C GLY A 81 -5.94 3.08 -11.19
N ALA A 82 -6.57 3.35 -10.03
CA ALA A 82 -6.94 4.70 -9.62
C ALA A 82 -5.71 5.61 -9.51
N GLN A 83 -5.88 6.86 -9.92
CA GLN A 83 -4.86 7.89 -9.76
C GLN A 83 -4.69 8.22 -8.26
N PRO A 84 -3.48 8.58 -7.81
CA PRO A 84 -3.26 9.02 -6.44
C PRO A 84 -4.21 10.18 -6.09
N THR A 85 -4.60 10.26 -4.82
CA THR A 85 -5.48 11.32 -4.32
C THR A 85 -4.88 12.71 -4.61
N PRO A 86 -5.72 13.77 -4.76
CA PRO A 86 -5.24 15.10 -5.16
C PRO A 86 -4.11 15.64 -4.28
N GLU A 87 -4.22 15.49 -2.95
CA GLU A 87 -3.20 15.92 -1.98
C GLU A 87 -1.85 15.20 -2.20
N ARG A 88 -1.88 13.91 -2.51
CA ARG A 88 -0.67 13.14 -2.80
C ARG A 88 -0.09 13.50 -4.17
N SER A 89 -0.95 13.84 -5.14
CA SER A 89 -0.52 14.35 -6.44
C SER A 89 0.30 15.63 -6.29
N VAL A 90 -0.09 16.52 -5.36
CA VAL A 90 0.66 17.75 -5.05
C VAL A 90 2.04 17.40 -4.50
N PHE A 91 2.12 16.55 -3.47
CA PHE A 91 3.40 16.11 -2.93
C PHE A 91 4.30 15.39 -3.95
N THR A 92 3.74 14.54 -4.81
CA THR A 92 4.53 13.87 -5.86
C THR A 92 5.04 14.86 -6.91
N ASN A 93 4.25 15.89 -7.24
CA ASN A 93 4.66 16.94 -8.16
C ASN A 93 5.76 17.82 -7.53
N GLU A 94 5.64 18.12 -6.25
CA GLU A 94 6.66 18.87 -5.50
C GLU A 94 7.96 18.09 -5.38
N ILE A 95 7.92 16.79 -5.08
CA ILE A 95 9.11 15.93 -5.05
C ILE A 95 9.75 15.87 -6.44
N ALA A 96 8.96 15.71 -7.51
CA ALA A 96 9.47 15.69 -8.87
C ALA A 96 10.05 17.06 -9.29
N ALA A 97 9.51 18.17 -8.79
CA ALA A 97 10.09 19.50 -8.98
C ALA A 97 11.42 19.62 -8.22
N LEU A 98 11.47 19.09 -7.00
CA LEU A 98 12.67 19.05 -6.16
C LEU A 98 13.81 18.29 -6.86
N ASP A 99 13.52 17.12 -7.44
CA ASP A 99 14.50 16.32 -8.20
C ASP A 99 15.11 17.10 -9.36
N ARG A 100 14.30 17.90 -10.08
CA ARG A 100 14.80 18.76 -11.17
C ARG A 100 15.71 19.87 -10.65
N VAL A 101 15.36 20.48 -9.51
CA VAL A 101 16.17 21.54 -8.90
C VAL A 101 17.50 21.00 -8.39
N VAL A 102 17.48 19.81 -7.80
CA VAL A 102 18.68 19.10 -7.30
C VAL A 102 19.62 18.72 -8.44
N GLN A 103 19.08 18.25 -9.58
CA GLN A 103 19.89 17.95 -10.76
C GLN A 103 20.72 19.14 -11.26
N HIS A 104 20.30 20.37 -10.97
CA HIS A 104 21.01 21.58 -11.39
C HIS A 104 21.78 22.26 -10.25
N ASN A 105 21.66 21.75 -9.01
CA ASN A 105 22.31 22.31 -7.82
C ASN A 105 22.79 21.18 -6.87
N PRO A 106 23.98 20.58 -7.11
CA PRO A 106 24.46 19.43 -6.35
C PRO A 106 24.65 19.69 -4.85
N ASP A 107 24.94 20.92 -4.45
CA ASP A 107 25.07 21.30 -3.03
C ASP A 107 23.73 21.27 -2.29
N LEU A 108 22.63 21.48 -3.01
CA LEU A 108 21.28 21.33 -2.47
C LEU A 108 20.98 19.87 -2.14
N GLU A 109 21.51 18.91 -2.91
CA GLU A 109 21.36 17.48 -2.66
C GLU A 109 21.90 17.09 -1.27
N LYS A 110 23.12 17.56 -0.96
CA LYS A 110 23.76 17.29 0.34
C LYS A 110 22.94 17.85 1.50
N THR A 111 22.41 19.05 1.31
CA THR A 111 21.59 19.74 2.32
C THR A 111 20.27 18.99 2.56
N LEU A 112 19.59 18.59 1.47
CA LEU A 112 18.36 17.81 1.54
C LEU A 112 18.56 16.43 2.17
N ARG A 113 19.64 15.73 1.82
CA ARG A 113 20.00 14.44 2.44
C ARG A 113 20.20 14.61 3.95
N SER A 114 20.94 15.64 4.36
CA SER A 114 21.17 15.94 5.78
C SER A 114 19.86 16.23 6.52
N LEU A 115 18.97 17.03 5.93
CA LEU A 115 17.65 17.32 6.51
C LEU A 115 16.79 16.06 6.65
N LEU A 116 16.74 15.20 5.62
CA LEU A 116 15.97 13.95 5.65
C LEU A 116 16.52 12.97 6.69
N LEU A 117 17.85 12.90 6.84
CA LEU A 117 18.52 12.13 7.90
C LEU A 117 18.11 12.63 9.29
N ASN A 118 18.18 13.94 9.53
CA ASN A 118 17.79 14.54 10.81
C ASN A 118 16.31 14.27 11.14
N VAL A 119 15.43 14.32 10.15
CA VAL A 119 14.01 13.97 10.33
C VAL A 119 13.86 12.48 10.67
N ALA A 120 14.55 11.59 9.96
CA ALA A 120 14.50 10.15 10.21
C ALA A 120 15.01 9.79 11.62
N GLU A 121 16.07 10.44 12.08
CA GLU A 121 16.60 10.31 13.45
C GLU A 121 15.58 10.76 14.51
N ALA A 122 14.89 11.88 14.26
CA ALA A 122 13.85 12.38 15.16
C ALA A 122 12.66 11.41 15.29
N PHE A 123 12.31 10.69 14.22
CA PHE A 123 11.27 9.66 14.26
C PHE A 123 11.73 8.37 14.97
N THR A 124 12.97 7.92 14.74
CA THR A 124 13.51 6.71 15.40
C THR A 124 13.70 6.90 16.90
N LEU A 125 14.07 8.10 17.36
CA LEU A 125 14.15 8.44 18.79
C LEU A 125 12.77 8.47 19.48
N ARG A 126 11.69 8.64 18.73
CA ARG A 126 10.32 8.67 19.26
C ARG A 126 9.72 7.27 19.47
N GLU A 127 10.20 6.25 18.76
CA GLU A 127 9.73 4.86 18.91
C GLU A 127 10.52 4.06 19.97
N ALA A 128 11.65 4.60 20.45
CA ALA A 128 12.49 4.00 21.50
C ALA A 128 12.13 4.43 22.94
N LYS A 129 11.10 5.27 23.10
CA LYS A 129 10.54 5.73 24.38
C LYS A 129 9.13 5.20 24.57
#